data_AF-A0A7H9SHV8-F1
#
_entry.id   AF-A0A7H9SHV8-F1
#
_cell.length_a   1.000
_cell.length_b   1.000
_cell.length_c   1.000
_cell.angle_alpha   90.00
_cell.angle_beta   90.00
_cell.angle_gamma   90.00
#
_symmetry.space_group_name_H-M   'P 1'
#
loop_
_entity.id
_entity.type
_entity.pdbx_description
1 polymer ?
#
loop_
_entity_poly.entity_id
_entity_poly.type
_entity_poly.pdbx_seq_one_letter_code
_entity_poly.pdbx_strand_id
1 'polypeptide(L)' 'EKKRIRKNFGKLPQVMDAPYLLSIQVDSYRTFLQDGKSPKNREDIGLQAAFRSVFPIESYSGNAALEFVEYSLG' A
#
# COMPACT_ATOMS: atom_id res chain seq x y z
N GLU A 1 -8.16 -17.28 -38.47
CA GLU A 1 -7.97 -15.86 -38.10
C GLU A 1 -6.94 -15.19 -39.01
N LYS A 2 -7.28 -14.08 -39.66
CA LYS A 2 -6.29 -13.26 -40.39
C LYS A 2 -5.39 -12.55 -39.37
N LYS A 3 -4.09 -12.81 -39.42
CA LYS A 3 -3.10 -12.07 -38.62
C LYS A 3 -3.16 -10.58 -38.99
N ARG A 4 -3.64 -9.73 -38.08
CA ARG A 4 -3.72 -8.27 -38.28
C ARG A 4 -2.33 -7.67 -38.09
N ILE A 5 -1.67 -7.30 -39.19
CA ILE A 5 -0.33 -6.68 -39.14
C ILE A 5 -0.47 -5.21 -38.72
N ARG A 6 0.25 -4.79 -37.68
CA ARG A 6 0.37 -3.39 -37.25
C ARG A 6 1.70 -2.82 -37.72
N LYS A 7 1.67 -1.80 -38.58
CA LYS A 7 2.89 -1.10 -39.04
C LYS A 7 3.17 0.09 -38.11
N ASN A 8 4.42 0.21 -37.65
CA ASN A 8 4.91 1.34 -36.86
C ASN A 8 5.78 2.24 -37.76
N PHE A 9 5.62 3.56 -37.67
CA PHE A 9 6.39 4.56 -38.43
C PHE A 9 7.34 5.39 -37.54
N GLY A 10 7.43 5.07 -36.25
CA GLY A 10 8.35 5.72 -35.32
C GLY A 10 9.81 5.53 -35.74
N LYS A 11 10.57 6.62 -35.76
CA LYS A 11 12.00 6.64 -36.13
C LYS A 11 12.93 6.57 -34.92
N LEU A 12 12.43 6.99 -33.75
CA LEU A 12 13.19 7.01 -32.52
C LEU A 12 13.13 5.65 -31.83
N PRO A 13 14.24 5.17 -31.26
CA PRO A 13 14.25 3.95 -30.47
C PRO A 13 13.44 4.14 -29.18
N GLN A 14 12.74 3.09 -28.76
CA GLN A 14 12.12 3.06 -27.45
C GLN A 14 13.21 2.88 -26.38
N VAL A 15 13.37 3.89 -25.52
CA VAL A 15 14.42 3.90 -24.48
C VAL A 15 14.00 3.10 -23.25
N MET A 16 12.70 2.92 -23.03
CA MET A 16 12.14 2.16 -21.91
C MET A 16 10.80 1.53 -22.26
N ASP A 17 10.52 0.38 -21.65
CA ASP A 17 9.23 -0.29 -21.76
C ASP A 17 8.13 0.44 -20.99
N ALA A 18 6.89 0.23 -21.42
CA ALA A 18 5.75 0.69 -20.66
C ALA A 18 5.76 -0.01 -19.29
N PRO A 19 5.64 0.74 -18.17
CA PRO A 19 5.60 0.13 -16.86
C PRO A 19 4.30 -0.67 -16.68
N TYR A 20 4.27 -1.50 -15.63
CA TYR A 20 3.03 -2.17 -15.25
C TYR A 20 1.97 -1.13 -14.89
N LEU A 21 0.90 -1.04 -15.69
CA LEU A 21 -0.08 0.05 -15.60
C LEU A 21 -0.89 0.08 -14.30
N LEU A 22 -0.84 -0.99 -13.52
CA LEU A 22 -1.52 -1.10 -12.22
C LEU A 22 -0.53 -0.98 -11.03
N SER A 23 0.73 -0.64 -11.27
CA SER A 23 1.75 -0.55 -10.22
C SER A 23 1.32 0.41 -9.13
N ILE A 24 0.85 1.60 -9.49
CA ILE A 24 0.44 2.65 -8.54
C ILE A 24 -0.61 2.11 -7.55
N GLN A 25 -1.64 1.44 -8.04
CA GLN A 25 -2.73 0.93 -7.21
C GLN A 25 -2.26 -0.19 -6.29
N VAL A 26 -1.51 -1.15 -6.85
CA VAL A 26 -1.00 -2.31 -6.11
C VAL A 26 0.01 -1.89 -5.05
N ASP A 27 0.96 -1.03 -5.42
CA ASP A 27 2.05 -0.60 -4.54
C ASP A 27 1.54 0.34 -3.44
N SER A 28 0.56 1.19 -3.74
CA SER A 28 -0.12 2.01 -2.73
C SER A 28 -0.81 1.14 -1.67
N TYR A 29 -1.56 0.12 -2.09
CA TYR A 29 -2.25 -0.76 -1.15
C TYR A 29 -1.27 -1.59 -0.30
N ARG A 30 -0.20 -2.12 -0.91
CA ARG A 30 0.88 -2.80 -0.19
C ARG A 30 1.58 -1.90 0.82
N THR A 31 1.85 -0.65 0.44
CA THR A 31 2.47 0.35 1.33
C THR A 31 1.54 0.69 2.50
N PHE A 32 0.24 0.86 2.22
CA PHE A 32 -0.77 1.13 3.24
C PHE A 32 -0.86 0.01 4.29
N LEU A 33 -0.85 -1.25 3.83
CA LEU A 33 -0.92 -2.43 4.68
C LEU A 33 0.41 -2.82 5.33
N GLN A 34 1.53 -2.37 4.78
CA GLN A 34 2.87 -2.82 5.15
C GLN A 34 2.98 -4.36 5.19
N ASP A 35 2.38 -5.00 4.17
CA ASP A 35 2.36 -6.45 4.03
C ASP A 35 3.79 -7.02 3.94
N GLY A 36 4.02 -8.16 4.58
CA GLY A 36 5.35 -8.77 4.71
C GLY A 36 6.30 -8.13 5.74
N LYS A 37 5.94 -7.01 6.38
CA LYS A 37 6.70 -6.47 7.52
C LYS A 37 6.17 -7.05 8.84
N SER A 38 7.08 -7.48 9.72
CA SER A 38 6.71 -7.84 11.09
C SER A 38 6.16 -6.61 11.83
N PRO A 39 5.24 -6.77 12.79
CA PRO A 39 4.64 -5.63 13.49
C PRO A 39 5.65 -4.62 14.06
N LYS A 40 6.79 -5.12 14.58
CA LYS A 40 7.86 -4.29 15.14
C LYS A 40 8.63 -3.46 14.10
N ASN A 41 8.65 -3.89 12.85
CA ASN A 41 9.39 -3.24 11.76
C ASN A 41 8.49 -2.34 10.91
N ARG A 42 7.21 -2.16 11.29
CA ARG A 42 6.29 -1.28 10.57
C ARG A 42 6.57 0.17 10.89
N GLU A 43 6.57 0.98 9.84
CA GLU A 43 6.73 2.43 9.91
C GLU A 43 5.41 3.09 10.30
N ASP A 44 5.45 4.34 10.75
CA ASP A 44 4.26 5.09 11.13
C ASP A 44 3.54 5.66 9.89
N ILE A 45 3.07 4.75 9.03
CA ILE A 45 2.36 5.04 7.78
C ILE A 45 1.17 4.09 7.59
N GLY A 46 0.23 4.50 6.75
CA GLY A 46 -0.91 3.67 6.35
C GLY A 46 -1.74 3.20 7.54
N LEU A 47 -1.97 1.89 7.63
CA LEU A 47 -2.80 1.30 8.68
C LEU A 47 -2.18 1.47 10.08
N GLN A 48 -0.84 1.43 10.19
CA GLN A 48 -0.14 1.64 11.46
C GLN A 48 -0.36 3.07 11.99
N ALA A 49 -0.23 4.06 11.12
CA ALA A 49 -0.47 5.46 11.45
C ALA A 49 -1.93 5.72 11.83
N ALA A 50 -2.87 5.11 11.12
CA ALA A 50 -4.29 5.23 11.44
C ALA A 50 -4.58 4.75 12.86
N PHE A 51 -4.07 3.57 13.27
CA PHE A 51 -4.22 3.09 14.64
C PHE A 51 -3.56 4.02 15.66
N ARG A 52 -2.31 4.44 15.42
CA ARG A 52 -1.59 5.36 16.32
C ARG A 52 -2.24 6.73 16.46
N SER A 53 -3.00 7.18 15.45
CA SER A 53 -3.71 8.46 15.50
C SER A 53 -5.00 8.42 16.34
N VAL A 54 -5.58 7.24 16.53
CA VAL A 54 -6.87 7.07 17.23
C VAL A 54 -6.66 6.58 18.66
N PHE A 55 -5.61 5.79 18.91
CA PHE A 55 -5.30 5.25 20.23
C PHE A 55 -4.32 6.13 21.01
N PRO A 56 -4.43 6.18 22.35
CA PRO A 56 -5.38 5.44 23.19
C PRO A 56 -6.81 5.99 23.13
N ILE A 57 -7.78 5.10 23.37
CA ILE A 57 -9.19 5.48 23.55
C ILE A 57 -9.51 5.38 25.04
N GLU A 58 -9.80 6.53 25.66
CA GLU A 58 -10.10 6.62 27.09
C GLU A 58 -11.60 6.58 27.37
N SER A 59 -11.99 5.91 28.46
CA SER A 59 -13.38 5.95 28.95
C SER A 59 -13.70 7.33 29.51
N TYR A 60 -14.96 7.77 29.41
CA TYR A 60 -15.41 9.03 29.99
C TYR A 60 -15.10 9.18 31.49
N SER A 61 -15.11 8.06 32.23
CA SER A 61 -14.80 8.03 33.66
C SER A 61 -13.31 8.16 34.00
N GLY A 62 -12.42 8.09 33.00
CA GLY A 62 -10.96 8.08 33.18
C GLY A 62 -10.38 6.77 33.76
N ASN A 63 -11.22 5.80 34.12
CA ASN A 63 -10.79 4.58 34.82
C ASN A 63 -10.36 3.43 33.90
N ALA A 64 -10.41 3.62 32.58
CA ALA A 64 -10.04 2.62 31.60
C ALA A 64 -9.56 3.29 30.30
N ALA A 65 -8.55 2.69 29.68
CA ALA A 65 -8.04 3.06 28.37
C ALA A 65 -7.84 1.78 27.53
N LEU A 66 -8.16 1.87 26.24
CA LEU A 66 -7.80 0.85 25.25
C LEU A 66 -6.55 1.31 24.53
N GLU A 67 -5.58 0.41 24.38
CA GLU A 67 -4.29 0.66 23.75
C GLU A 67 -4.14 -0.18 22.48
N PHE A 68 -3.47 0.40 21.47
CA PHE A 68 -3.09 -0.34 20.29
C PHE A 68 -1.69 -0.96 20.47
N VAL A 69 -1.61 -2.28 20.29
CA VAL A 69 -0.34 -3.03 20.39
C VAL A 69 0.20 -3.37 19.00
N GLU A 70 -0.55 -4.16 18.23
CA GLU A 70 -0.19 -4.58 16.87
C GLU A 70 -1.41 -5.03 16.06
N TYR A 71 -1.26 -5.19 14.74
CA TYR A 71 -2.27 -5.81 13.87
C TYR A 71 -1.67 -6.98 13.06
N SER A 72 -2.51 -7.96 12.72
CA SER A 72 -2.16 -9.03 11.79
C SER A 72 -3.11 -9.00 10.59
N LEU A 73 -2.57 -9.33 9.42
CA LEU A 73 -3.34 -9.57 8.20
C LEU A 73 -3.49 -11.10 8.05
N GLY A 74 -4.69 -11.57 7.69
CA GLY A 74 -5.08 -12.98 7.75
C GLY A 74 -4.33 -13.91 6.80
#